data_AF-A0A1L9V499-F1
#
_entry.id   AF-A0A1L9V499-F1
#
_cell.length_a   1.000
_cell.length_b   1.000
_cell.length_c   1.000
_cell.angle_alpha   90.00
_cell.angle_beta   90.00
_cell.angle_gamma   90.00
#
_symmetry.space_group_name_H-M   'P 1'
#
loop_
_entity.id
_entity.type
_entity.pdbx_description
1 polymer ?
#
loop_
_entity_poly.entity_id
_entity_poly.type
_entity_poly.pdbx_seq_one_letter_code
_entity_poly.pdbx_strand_id
1 'polypeptide(L)'
;MAFKLNKFYDKYLRDCKAGTLAVPLWNEEETNEIFYGEVFCRIENCGSCKTQFSTTNNLRHHLAKYHKDYIFARVSGGRVSHEARTKANRFYESLYVQDESSSSSSDDNDNDENEGSPVDDEDDETCSEKSSSPECALTPGPGPSSPPSVTSEEDNLPLPMLEDGTVNHKAVRRVALDQGQRIPCKSCRKAKKDCAQTNNFLM
;
A
#
# COMPACT_ATOMS: atom_id res chain seq x y z
N MET A 1 -14.71 12.20 8.50
CA MET A 1 -13.61 13.17 8.78
C MET A 1 -12.30 12.59 8.26
N ALA A 2 -11.82 13.07 7.12
CA ALA A 2 -10.50 12.72 6.62
C ALA A 2 -9.45 13.36 7.54
N PHE A 3 -8.63 12.55 8.19
CA PHE A 3 -7.54 13.07 9.02
C PHE A 3 -6.55 13.77 8.07
N LYS A 4 -6.46 15.10 8.13
CA LYS A 4 -5.41 15.86 7.42
C LYS A 4 -4.09 15.33 7.95
N LEU A 5 -3.30 14.67 7.09
CA LEU A 5 -1.96 14.25 7.49
C LEU A 5 -1.16 15.50 7.88
N ASN A 6 -0.32 15.35 8.89
CA ASN A 6 0.52 16.43 9.38
C ASN A 6 1.39 16.99 8.24
N LYS A 7 1.51 18.31 8.13
CA LYS A 7 2.36 18.99 7.12
C LYS A 7 3.80 18.44 7.09
N PHE A 8 4.29 17.97 8.25
CA PHE A 8 5.61 17.38 8.37
C PHE A 8 5.73 16.01 7.70
N TYR A 9 4.64 15.25 7.58
CA TYR A 9 4.64 13.97 6.88
C TYR A 9 4.83 14.15 5.36
N ASP A 10 4.14 15.12 4.76
CA ASP A 10 4.31 15.42 3.32
C ASP A 10 5.74 15.90 3.03
N LYS A 11 6.31 16.69 3.95
CA LYS A 11 7.71 17.11 3.89
C LYS A 11 8.66 15.90 4.01
N TYR A 12 8.40 15.00 4.96
CA TYR A 12 9.15 13.76 5.16
C TYR A 12 9.20 12.92 3.87
N LEU A 13 8.06 12.72 3.21
CA LEU A 13 8.00 11.97 1.95
C LEU A 13 8.84 12.60 0.85
N ARG A 14 8.79 13.94 0.73
CA ARG A 14 9.56 14.69 -0.26
C ARG A 14 11.05 14.59 0.00
N ASP A 15 11.48 14.84 1.23
CA ASP A 15 12.91 14.95 1.57
C ASP A 15 13.58 13.57 1.63
N CYS A 16 12.87 12.52 2.07
CA CYS A 16 13.37 11.14 1.98
C CYS A 16 13.59 10.71 0.52
N LYS A 17 12.63 11.05 -0.37
CA LYS A 17 12.77 10.76 -1.80
C LYS A 17 13.91 11.54 -2.45
N ALA A 18 14.15 12.77 -2.00
CA ALA A 18 15.29 13.58 -2.42
C ALA A 18 16.62 13.09 -1.81
N GLY A 19 16.58 12.29 -0.75
CA GLY A 19 17.76 11.85 0.00
C GLY A 19 18.41 12.98 0.80
N THR A 20 17.67 14.06 1.09
CA THR A 20 18.17 15.23 1.82
C THR A 20 17.95 15.12 3.32
N LEU A 21 16.98 14.29 3.74
CA LEU A 21 16.66 14.09 5.15
C LEU A 21 17.48 12.94 5.75
N ALA A 22 18.21 13.23 6.82
CA ALA A 22 18.83 12.22 7.67
C ALA A 22 17.78 11.72 8.68
N VAL A 23 17.26 10.51 8.47
CA VAL A 23 16.30 9.89 9.38
C VAL A 23 17.05 9.01 10.39
N PRO A 24 16.67 9.02 11.69
CA PRO A 24 17.30 8.16 12.69
C PRO A 24 17.25 6.69 12.27
N LEU A 25 18.43 6.08 12.20
CA LEU A 25 18.63 4.68 11.81
C LEU A 25 18.07 3.74 12.87
N TRP A 26 17.64 2.56 12.44
CA TRP A 26 17.24 1.50 13.38
C TRP A 26 18.45 0.80 13.98
N ASN A 27 18.34 0.42 15.24
CA ASN A 27 19.37 -0.31 15.98
C ASN A 27 19.00 -1.79 16.06
N GLU A 28 19.97 -2.68 15.87
CA GLU A 28 19.76 -4.14 15.96
C GLU A 28 19.42 -4.59 17.39
N GLU A 29 19.91 -3.87 18.39
CA GLU A 29 19.79 -4.23 19.81
C GLU A 29 18.47 -3.77 20.45
N GLU A 30 17.79 -2.80 19.84
CA GLU A 30 16.60 -2.17 20.39
C GLU A 30 15.32 -2.62 19.67
N THR A 31 14.19 -2.54 20.38
CA THR A 31 12.89 -2.74 19.75
C THR A 31 12.55 -1.51 18.91
N ASN A 32 12.68 -1.65 17.60
CA ASN A 32 12.39 -0.59 16.66
C ASN A 32 10.90 -0.43 16.44
N GLU A 33 10.44 0.81 16.42
CA GLU A 33 9.05 1.14 16.13
C GLU A 33 8.90 1.68 14.71
N ILE A 34 7.89 1.15 14.01
CA ILE A 34 7.49 1.62 12.68
C ILE A 34 6.27 2.51 12.88
N PHE A 35 6.44 3.80 12.61
CA PHE A 35 5.40 4.80 12.82
C PHE A 35 4.30 4.69 11.76
N TYR A 36 3.14 5.23 12.09
CA TYR A 36 2.01 5.24 11.16
C TYR A 36 2.35 6.06 9.90
N GLY A 37 2.08 5.50 8.73
CA GLY A 37 2.38 6.12 7.43
C GLY A 37 3.82 5.93 6.97
N GLU A 38 4.70 5.31 7.78
CA GLU A 38 6.10 5.15 7.41
C GLU A 38 6.24 4.19 6.21
N VAL A 39 7.03 4.59 5.22
CA VAL A 39 7.15 3.93 3.90
C VAL A 39 8.58 3.88 3.36
N PHE A 40 9.59 4.15 4.19
CA PHE A 40 11.00 4.03 3.80
C PHE A 40 11.72 3.09 4.77
N CYS A 41 12.69 2.33 4.26
CA CYS A 41 13.53 1.48 5.10
C CYS A 41 14.68 2.30 5.68
N ARG A 42 14.89 2.23 7.00
CA ARG A 42 15.92 2.99 7.74
C ARG A 42 17.13 2.15 8.14
N ILE A 43 17.27 0.96 7.55
CA ILE A 43 18.42 0.08 7.80
C ILE A 43 19.58 0.53 6.94
N GLU A 44 20.75 0.65 7.57
CA GLU A 44 21.98 0.96 6.86
C GLU A 44 22.22 -0.04 5.73
N ASN A 45 22.69 0.45 4.59
CA ASN A 45 23.02 -0.36 3.42
C ASN A 45 21.85 -1.18 2.84
N CYS A 46 20.60 -0.90 3.22
CA CYS A 46 19.46 -1.51 2.55
C CYS A 46 19.30 -0.94 1.13
N GLY A 47 19.31 -1.81 0.10
CA GLY A 47 19.11 -1.38 -1.29
C GLY A 47 17.76 -0.70 -1.56
N SER A 48 16.78 -0.87 -0.67
CA SER A 48 15.46 -0.24 -0.74
C SER A 48 15.31 1.02 0.12
N CYS A 49 16.37 1.52 0.77
CA CYS A 49 16.26 2.70 1.65
C CYS A 49 15.81 3.98 0.90
N LYS A 50 16.19 4.11 -0.38
CA LYS A 50 15.80 5.25 -1.25
C LYS A 50 14.46 5.03 -1.94
N THR A 51 13.90 3.83 -1.88
CA THR A 51 12.66 3.48 -2.58
C THR A 51 11.48 3.58 -1.63
N GLN A 52 10.50 4.41 -1.99
CA GLN A 52 9.25 4.51 -1.25
C GLN A 52 8.40 3.26 -1.45
N PHE A 53 8.01 2.60 -0.36
CA PHE A 53 7.01 1.54 -0.39
C PHE A 53 5.61 2.16 -0.55
N SER A 54 4.71 1.47 -1.24
CA SER A 54 3.34 1.97 -1.42
C SER A 54 2.51 2.02 -0.14
N THR A 55 2.83 1.16 0.84
CA THR A 55 2.15 1.10 2.14
C THR A 55 3.12 0.69 3.25
N THR A 56 2.80 1.06 4.49
CA THR A 56 3.55 0.60 5.68
C THR A 56 3.53 -0.91 5.84
N ASN A 57 2.48 -1.60 5.37
CA ASN A 57 2.44 -3.07 5.41
C ASN A 57 3.49 -3.69 4.48
N ASN A 58 3.70 -3.10 3.30
CA ASN A 58 4.74 -3.56 2.38
C ASN A 58 6.15 -3.33 2.95
N LEU A 59 6.37 -2.21 3.65
CA LEU A 59 7.59 -1.99 4.42
C LEU A 59 7.77 -3.08 5.49
N ARG A 60 6.75 -3.38 6.30
CA ARG A 60 6.82 -4.47 7.30
C ARG A 60 7.17 -5.81 6.69
N HIS A 61 6.56 -6.16 5.56
CA HIS A 61 6.90 -7.39 4.83
C HIS A 61 8.33 -7.41 4.33
N HIS A 62 8.83 -6.27 3.81
CA HIS A 62 10.23 -6.13 3.43
C HIS A 62 11.17 -6.37 4.61
N LEU A 63 10.90 -5.74 5.76
CA LEU A 63 11.70 -5.89 6.98
C LEU A 63 11.72 -7.33 7.47
N ALA A 64 10.56 -7.97 7.58
CA ALA A 64 10.47 -9.37 8.00
C ALA A 64 11.20 -10.35 7.06
N LYS A 65 11.30 -10.03 5.76
CA LYS A 65 11.94 -10.88 4.76
C LYS A 65 13.45 -10.71 4.70
N TYR A 66 13.92 -9.46 4.71
CA TYR A 66 15.33 -9.12 4.41
C TYR A 66 16.14 -8.73 5.65
N HIS A 67 15.48 -8.38 6.76
CA HIS A 67 16.11 -7.82 7.95
C HIS A 67 15.65 -8.58 9.20
N LYS A 68 16.04 -9.86 9.27
CA LYS A 68 15.59 -10.78 10.32
C LYS A 68 16.27 -10.54 11.67
N ASP A 69 17.44 -9.91 11.65
CA ASP A 69 18.24 -9.64 12.84
C ASP A 69 17.71 -8.43 13.63
N TYR A 70 16.84 -7.61 13.02
CA TYR A 70 16.22 -6.46 13.67
C TYR A 70 14.92 -6.84 14.37
N ILE A 71 14.76 -6.33 15.60
CA ILE A 71 13.56 -6.54 16.40
C ILE A 71 12.61 -5.36 16.16
N PHE A 72 11.37 -5.66 15.77
CA PHE A 72 10.32 -4.65 15.55
C PHE A 72 9.15 -4.85 16.49
N ALA A 73 8.61 -3.74 17.00
CA ALA A 73 7.39 -3.74 17.81
C ALA A 73 6.23 -4.38 17.04
N ARG A 74 5.59 -5.39 17.65
CA ARG A 74 4.38 -6.00 17.09
C ARG A 74 3.25 -5.00 17.18
N VAL A 75 2.60 -4.76 16.05
CA VAL A 75 1.43 -3.89 15.97
C VAL A 75 0.19 -4.76 15.83
N SER A 76 -0.78 -4.57 16.71
CA SER A 76 -2.08 -5.22 16.60
C SER A 76 -2.79 -4.71 15.35
N GLY A 77 -3.32 -5.62 14.53
CA GLY A 77 -4.16 -5.24 13.39
C GLY A 77 -5.42 -4.50 13.85
N GLY A 78 -6.00 -3.68 12.96
CA GLY A 78 -7.24 -2.94 13.23
C GLY A 78 -7.15 -1.46 12.91
N ARG A 79 -8.12 -0.68 13.42
CA ARG A 79 -8.11 0.79 13.30
C ARG A 79 -6.97 1.35 14.15
N VAL A 80 -6.18 2.23 13.57
CA VAL A 80 -5.05 2.85 14.28
C VAL A 80 -5.56 3.76 15.39
N SER A 81 -5.01 3.59 16.59
CA SER A 81 -5.38 4.38 17.76
C SER A 81 -5.06 5.86 17.55
N HIS A 82 -5.73 6.74 18.30
CA HIS A 82 -5.38 8.17 18.29
C HIS A 82 -3.95 8.39 18.78
N GLU A 83 -3.55 7.70 19.85
CA GLU A 83 -2.21 7.76 20.42
C GLU A 83 -1.11 7.41 19.42
N ALA A 84 -1.27 6.32 18.65
CA ALA A 84 -0.30 5.94 17.63
C ALA A 84 -0.14 7.01 16.53
N ARG A 85 -1.23 7.72 16.19
CA ARG A 85 -1.19 8.84 15.24
C ARG A 85 -0.47 10.05 15.83
N THR A 86 -0.78 10.42 17.08
CA THR A 86 -0.09 11.52 17.77
C THR A 86 1.40 11.25 17.91
N LYS A 87 1.78 10.00 18.23
CA LYS A 87 3.18 9.59 18.33
C LYS A 87 3.91 9.68 17.00
N ALA A 88 3.27 9.23 15.91
CA ALA A 88 3.81 9.38 14.56
C ALA A 88 3.99 10.87 14.17
N ASN A 89 3.01 11.72 14.50
CA ASN A 89 3.11 13.17 14.24
C ASN A 89 4.31 13.80 14.96
N ARG A 90 4.49 13.49 16.26
CA ARG A 90 5.64 13.95 17.05
C ARG A 90 6.97 13.48 16.46
N PHE A 91 7.03 12.23 15.98
CA PHE A 91 8.21 11.72 15.31
C PHE A 91 8.53 12.55 14.05
N TYR A 92 7.57 12.75 13.14
CA TYR A 92 7.82 13.53 11.92
C TYR A 92 8.17 14.99 12.20
N GLU A 93 7.59 15.59 13.24
CA GLU A 93 7.97 16.92 13.71
C GLU A 93 9.43 16.97 14.17
N SER A 94 9.85 16.00 14.99
CA SER A 94 11.20 15.95 15.55
C SER A 94 12.33 15.84 14.50
N LEU A 95 12.02 15.36 13.30
CA LEU A 95 12.99 15.29 12.19
C LEU A 95 13.38 16.67 11.64
N TYR A 96 12.60 17.70 11.94
CA TYR A 96 12.77 19.05 11.41
C TYR A 96 13.00 20.12 12.47
N VAL A 97 12.77 19.79 13.74
CA VAL A 97 13.00 20.70 14.89
C VAL A 97 14.36 20.40 15.51
N GLN A 98 15.39 20.28 14.65
CA GLN A 98 16.78 20.23 15.09
C GLN A 98 17.38 21.62 14.90
N ASP A 99 17.82 22.23 16.01
CA ASP A 99 18.72 23.40 16.11
C ASP A 99 18.18 24.84 16.20
N GLU A 100 16.89 25.07 16.46
CA GLU A 100 16.44 26.41 16.90
C GLU A 100 16.45 26.58 18.44
N SER A 101 16.87 25.55 19.19
CA SER A 101 16.95 25.59 20.67
C SER A 101 18.18 26.34 21.23
N SER A 102 18.95 27.01 20.37
CA SER A 102 19.97 27.98 20.80
C SER A 102 19.55 29.45 20.59
N SER A 103 18.34 29.72 20.06
CA SER A 103 17.87 31.09 19.83
C SER A 103 16.58 31.36 20.61
N SER A 104 16.79 31.81 21.85
CA SER A 104 15.89 32.62 22.69
C SER A 104 14.37 32.46 22.50
N SER A 105 13.76 31.80 23.48
CA SER A 105 12.39 32.05 23.91
C SER A 105 12.17 33.54 24.18
N SER A 106 11.36 34.19 23.34
CA SER A 106 10.50 35.28 23.79
C SER A 106 9.08 34.73 23.80
N ASP A 107 8.68 34.35 25.01
CA ASP A 107 7.30 34.17 25.42
C ASP A 107 6.54 35.46 25.14
N ASP A 108 5.66 35.45 24.15
CA ASP A 108 4.49 36.33 24.15
C ASP A 108 3.27 35.46 23.84
N ASN A 109 2.62 35.05 24.93
CA ASN A 109 1.23 34.62 24.94
C ASN A 109 0.38 35.76 24.37
N ASP A 110 -0.35 35.52 23.29
CA ASP A 110 -1.65 36.14 23.15
C ASP A 110 -2.67 35.13 22.62
N ASN A 111 -3.60 34.87 23.53
CA ASN A 111 -4.82 34.14 23.41
C ASN A 111 -5.74 34.87 22.41
N ASP A 112 -5.95 34.32 21.23
CA ASP A 112 -6.96 34.85 20.29
C ASP A 112 -8.07 33.80 20.08
N GLU A 113 -9.12 33.97 20.88
CA GLU A 113 -10.41 33.28 20.75
C GLU A 113 -11.10 33.76 19.48
N ASN A 114 -10.77 33.15 18.33
CA ASN A 114 -11.52 33.42 17.10
C ASN A 114 -12.68 32.43 16.94
N GLU A 115 -13.82 32.82 17.52
CA GLU A 115 -15.13 32.26 17.24
C GLU A 115 -15.61 32.75 15.85
N GLY A 116 -15.24 31.99 14.81
CA GLY A 116 -15.65 32.24 13.42
C GLY A 116 -16.75 31.29 12.97
N SER A 117 -17.92 31.87 12.69
CA SER A 117 -19.20 31.29 12.30
C SER A 117 -19.22 30.17 11.23
N PRO A 118 -20.26 29.33 11.23
CA PRO A 118 -20.59 28.45 10.11
C PRO A 118 -21.04 29.26 8.89
N VAL A 119 -20.38 29.03 7.76
CA VAL A 119 -20.88 29.42 6.43
C VAL A 119 -21.42 28.18 5.75
N ASP A 120 -22.75 28.15 5.63
CA ASP A 120 -23.49 27.35 4.67
C ASP A 120 -23.27 27.99 3.30
N ASP A 121 -22.53 27.33 2.42
CA ASP A 121 -22.55 27.62 0.98
C ASP A 121 -23.00 26.34 0.27
N GLU A 122 -24.25 26.41 -0.17
CA GLU A 122 -24.86 25.52 -1.14
C GLU A 122 -24.22 25.75 -2.53
N ASP A 123 -24.34 24.72 -3.37
CA ASP A 123 -24.31 24.79 -4.85
C ASP A 123 -22.99 25.16 -5.55
N ASP A 124 -22.35 24.18 -6.21
CA ASP A 124 -22.07 24.35 -7.65
C ASP A 124 -21.82 23.02 -8.37
N GLU A 125 -22.42 22.96 -9.55
CA GLU A 125 -22.54 21.85 -10.47
C GLU A 125 -21.26 21.57 -11.27
N THR A 126 -20.98 20.28 -11.48
CA THR A 126 -20.38 19.70 -12.69
C THR A 126 -19.04 20.25 -13.25
N CYS A 127 -18.07 19.35 -13.38
CA CYS A 127 -17.19 19.39 -14.56
C CYS A 127 -16.81 17.95 -14.96
N SER A 128 -17.43 17.50 -16.05
CA SER A 128 -16.89 16.42 -16.87
C SER A 128 -15.62 16.92 -17.56
N GLU A 129 -14.56 16.12 -17.60
CA GLU A 129 -13.78 15.75 -18.80
C GLU A 129 -12.45 15.10 -18.40
N LYS A 130 -12.32 13.80 -18.70
CA LYS A 130 -11.38 13.24 -19.69
C LYS A 130 -9.97 13.87 -19.64
N SER A 131 -9.04 13.13 -19.04
CA SER A 131 -7.63 13.27 -19.36
C SER A 131 -7.08 11.92 -19.78
N SER A 132 -6.91 11.84 -21.10
CA SER A 132 -6.20 10.84 -21.87
C SER A 132 -4.81 10.61 -21.29
N SER A 133 -4.42 9.35 -21.09
CA SER A 133 -3.01 8.96 -21.00
C SER A 133 -2.61 8.30 -22.31
N PRO A 134 -1.40 8.63 -22.83
CA PRO A 134 -0.97 8.29 -24.18
C PRO A 134 -0.59 6.82 -24.34
N GLU A 135 -0.89 6.32 -25.53
CA GLU A 135 -0.57 5.00 -26.03
C GLU A 135 0.94 4.87 -26.25
N CYS A 136 1.60 4.00 -25.48
CA CYS A 136 2.93 3.51 -25.85
C CYS A 136 2.77 2.43 -26.92
N ALA A 137 2.87 2.86 -28.18
CA ALA A 137 3.06 1.99 -29.32
C ALA A 137 4.40 1.24 -29.20
N LEU A 138 4.35 -0.08 -29.02
CA LEU A 138 5.46 -0.97 -29.31
C LEU A 138 5.00 -2.01 -30.33
N THR A 139 5.61 -1.87 -31.49
CA THR A 139 5.72 -2.72 -32.68
C THR A 139 5.42 -4.23 -32.54
N PRO A 140 4.83 -4.85 -33.58
CA PRO A 140 4.65 -6.30 -33.68
C PRO A 140 5.97 -7.00 -34.07
N GLY A 141 6.45 -7.89 -33.20
CA GLY A 141 7.51 -8.86 -33.51
C GLY A 141 6.93 -10.19 -34.00
N PRO A 142 7.59 -10.89 -34.95
CA PRO A 142 7.10 -12.13 -35.54
C PRO A 142 7.17 -13.29 -34.54
N GLY A 143 6.18 -14.18 -34.62
CA GLY A 143 5.93 -15.20 -33.61
C GLY A 143 6.96 -16.34 -33.55
N PRO A 144 6.95 -17.10 -32.44
CA PRO A 144 7.40 -18.47 -32.42
C PRO A 144 6.20 -19.43 -32.43
N SER A 145 6.21 -20.26 -33.47
CA SER A 145 5.83 -21.67 -33.54
C SER A 145 4.92 -22.24 -32.44
N SER A 146 3.75 -22.67 -32.88
CA SER A 146 2.80 -23.54 -32.19
C SER A 146 3.47 -24.72 -31.47
N PRO A 147 3.15 -24.99 -30.20
CA PRO A 147 3.37 -26.31 -29.61
C PRO A 147 2.28 -27.30 -30.07
N PRO A 148 2.60 -28.60 -30.13
CA PRO A 148 1.67 -29.63 -30.58
C PRO A 148 0.51 -29.81 -29.59
N SER A 149 -0.71 -29.90 -30.12
CA SER A 149 -1.90 -30.37 -29.39
C SER A 149 -1.65 -31.80 -28.89
N VAL A 150 -1.33 -31.91 -27.61
CA VAL A 150 -1.47 -33.15 -26.86
C VAL A 150 -2.90 -33.18 -26.32
N THR A 151 -3.75 -33.93 -27.00
CA THR A 151 -5.02 -34.40 -26.44
C THR A 151 -4.70 -35.52 -25.46
N SER A 152 -4.45 -35.16 -24.21
CA SER A 152 -4.49 -36.10 -23.10
C SER A 152 -5.82 -35.90 -22.38
N GLU A 153 -6.75 -36.81 -22.67
CA GLU A 153 -7.74 -37.23 -21.68
C GLU A 153 -6.97 -37.66 -20.42
N GLU A 154 -7.54 -37.47 -19.23
CA GLU A 154 -6.97 -37.83 -17.91
C GLU A 154 -6.23 -36.74 -17.13
N ASP A 155 -6.93 -35.69 -16.70
CA ASP A 155 -6.66 -35.07 -15.38
C ASP A 155 -7.88 -34.24 -14.92
N ASN A 156 -9.01 -34.93 -14.68
CA ASN A 156 -10.11 -34.35 -13.90
C ASN A 156 -9.71 -34.36 -12.41
N LEU A 157 -8.85 -33.41 -12.02
CA LEU A 157 -8.57 -33.18 -10.60
C LEU A 157 -9.89 -32.83 -9.89
N PRO A 158 -10.24 -33.54 -8.80
CA PRO A 158 -11.48 -33.26 -8.07
C PRO A 158 -11.46 -31.80 -7.59
N LEU A 159 -12.59 -31.10 -7.80
CA LEU A 159 -12.72 -29.73 -7.36
C LEU A 159 -12.50 -29.66 -5.84
N PRO A 160 -11.75 -28.68 -5.32
CA PRO A 160 -11.60 -28.51 -3.89
C PRO A 160 -12.95 -28.14 -3.27
N MET A 161 -13.56 -29.10 -2.57
CA MET A 161 -14.82 -28.96 -1.85
C MET A 161 -14.57 -28.61 -0.38
N LEU A 162 -15.51 -27.91 0.23
CA LEU A 162 -15.61 -27.70 1.66
C LEU A 162 -16.26 -28.93 2.33
N GLU A 163 -16.18 -29.02 3.66
CA GLU A 163 -16.76 -30.13 4.44
C GLU A 163 -18.29 -30.24 4.29
N ASP A 164 -18.95 -29.13 3.98
CA ASP A 164 -20.39 -29.05 3.70
C ASP A 164 -20.77 -29.50 2.28
N GLY A 165 -19.80 -29.92 1.47
CA GLY A 165 -20.00 -30.30 0.08
C GLY A 165 -20.14 -29.13 -0.90
N THR A 166 -19.94 -27.88 -0.46
CA THR A 166 -19.92 -26.72 -1.37
C THR A 166 -18.53 -26.50 -1.97
N VAL A 167 -18.46 -25.85 -3.14
CA VAL A 167 -17.19 -25.61 -3.83
C VAL A 167 -16.41 -24.49 -3.13
N ASN A 168 -15.14 -24.75 -2.79
CA ASN A 168 -14.27 -23.72 -2.25
C ASN A 168 -13.75 -22.80 -3.37
N HIS A 169 -14.50 -21.75 -3.69
CA HIS A 169 -14.16 -20.80 -4.77
C HIS A 169 -12.77 -20.14 -4.63
N LYS A 170 -12.21 -20.05 -3.41
CA LYS A 170 -10.86 -19.52 -3.19
C LYS A 170 -9.79 -20.54 -3.62
N ALA A 171 -10.01 -21.81 -3.30
CA ALA A 171 -9.12 -22.90 -3.71
C ALA A 171 -9.20 -23.13 -5.23
N VAL A 172 -10.40 -23.13 -5.83
CA VAL A 172 -10.57 -23.20 -7.30
C VAL A 172 -9.82 -22.07 -8.00
N ARG A 173 -9.91 -20.84 -7.49
CA ARG A 173 -9.17 -19.71 -8.06
C ARG A 173 -7.65 -19.90 -8.01
N ARG A 174 -7.14 -20.49 -6.93
CA ARG A 174 -5.71 -20.79 -6.81
C ARG A 174 -5.26 -21.82 -7.84
N VAL A 175 -5.99 -22.94 -7.96
CA VAL A 175 -5.69 -24.00 -8.94
C VAL A 175 -5.72 -23.45 -10.37
N ALA A 176 -6.72 -22.65 -10.71
CA ALA A 176 -6.80 -22.02 -12.02
C ALA A 176 -5.61 -21.09 -12.30
N LEU A 177 -5.16 -20.29 -11.32
CA LEU A 177 -3.96 -19.46 -11.46
C LEU A 177 -2.68 -20.30 -11.62
N ASP A 178 -2.57 -21.40 -10.88
CA ASP A 178 -1.43 -22.33 -10.97
C ASP A 178 -1.37 -23.03 -12.35
N GLN A 179 -2.53 -23.27 -12.97
CA GLN A 179 -2.66 -23.76 -14.35
C GLN A 179 -2.47 -22.65 -15.41
N GLY A 180 -2.09 -21.43 -15.01
CA GLY A 180 -1.89 -20.30 -15.92
C GLY A 180 -3.19 -19.71 -16.49
N GLN A 181 -4.35 -20.08 -15.94
CA GLN A 181 -5.62 -19.50 -16.36
C GLN A 181 -5.83 -18.10 -15.78
N ARG A 182 -6.45 -17.24 -16.58
CA ARG A 182 -6.75 -15.86 -16.19
C ARG A 182 -8.12 -15.79 -15.51
N ILE A 183 -8.17 -15.16 -14.33
CA ILE A 183 -9.41 -14.87 -13.60
C ILE A 183 -9.55 -13.34 -13.45
N PRO A 184 -10.69 -12.72 -13.86
CA PRO A 184 -11.82 -13.36 -14.54
C PRO A 184 -11.46 -13.81 -15.96
N CYS A 185 -12.01 -14.94 -16.38
CA CYS A 185 -11.87 -15.45 -17.74
C CYS A 185 -12.53 -14.46 -18.73
N LYS A 186 -12.20 -14.60 -20.03
CA LYS A 186 -12.63 -13.65 -21.07
C LYS A 186 -14.15 -13.49 -21.12
N SER A 187 -14.91 -14.58 -20.92
CA SER A 187 -16.38 -14.56 -20.92
C SER A 187 -16.94 -13.80 -19.72
N CYS A 188 -16.46 -14.09 -18.51
CA CYS A 188 -16.89 -13.41 -17.28
C CYS A 188 -16.53 -11.92 -17.29
N ARG A 189 -15.34 -11.58 -17.80
CA ARG A 189 -14.92 -10.19 -18.01
C ARG A 189 -15.85 -9.43 -18.95
N LYS A 190 -16.29 -10.06 -20.05
CA LYS A 190 -17.26 -9.47 -21.00
C LYS A 190 -18.65 -9.32 -20.38
N ALA A 191 -19.07 -10.29 -19.56
CA ALA A 191 -20.35 -10.28 -18.87
C ALA A 191 -20.40 -9.35 -17.64
N LYS A 192 -19.27 -8.75 -17.22
CA LYS A 192 -19.13 -8.00 -15.96
C LYS A 192 -19.58 -8.83 -14.74
N LYS A 193 -19.32 -10.14 -14.75
CA LYS A 193 -19.61 -11.07 -13.65
C LYS A 193 -18.33 -11.71 -13.16
N ASP A 194 -18.32 -12.15 -11.91
CA ASP A 194 -17.21 -12.94 -11.37
C ASP A 194 -17.31 -14.39 -11.83
N CYS A 195 -16.17 -14.99 -12.19
CA CYS A 195 -16.10 -16.42 -12.58
C CYS A 195 -16.67 -17.35 -11.51
N ALA A 196 -16.64 -16.94 -10.24
CA ALA A 196 -17.17 -17.72 -9.13
C ALA A 196 -18.70 -17.85 -9.14
N GLN A 197 -19.43 -16.99 -9.88
CA GLN A 197 -20.90 -17.01 -9.91
C GLN A 197 -21.48 -17.78 -11.10
N THR A 198 -20.68 -18.08 -12.11
CA THR A 198 -21.10 -18.92 -13.23
C THR A 198 -20.64 -20.33 -12.98
N ASN A 199 -21.58 -21.27 -12.86
CA ASN A 199 -21.36 -22.73 -12.81
C ASN A 199 -20.65 -23.31 -14.05
N ASN A 200 -20.02 -22.48 -14.90
CA ASN A 200 -19.32 -22.84 -16.13
C ASN A 200 -17.80 -22.90 -15.91
N PHE A 201 -17.34 -23.54 -14.83
CA PHE A 201 -15.92 -23.91 -14.69
C PHE A 201 -15.59 -25.23 -15.41
N LEU A 202 -16.56 -25.87 -16.05
CA LEU A 202 -16.40 -27.06 -16.89
C LEU A 202 -16.80 -26.71 -18.32
N MET A 203 -15.81 -26.29 -19.14
CA MET A 203 -15.72 -26.50 -20.59
C MET A 203 -14.45 -25.83 -21.13
#